data_AF-A0A411HKT5-F1
#
_entry.id   AF-A0A411HKT5-F1
#
_cell.length_a   1.000
_cell.length_b   1.000
_cell.length_c   1.000
_cell.angle_alpha   90.00
_cell.angle_beta   90.00
_cell.angle_gamma   90.00
#
_symmetry.space_group_name_H-M   'P 1'
#
loop_
_entity.id
_entity.type
_entity.pdbx_description
1 polymer ?
#
loop_
_entity_poly.entity_id
_entity_poly.type
_entity_poly.pdbx_seq_one_letter_code
_entity_poly.pdbx_strand_id
1 'polypeptide(L)'
;MAVDYVLKFPCEVRKNVPEEKLVTLVGYMSLAEFAVAEIRKSNPAVPMETILGKYEVHVNQTRPDGTTVQTPMTVGQLVAQAQSISQYRAQCSPCRANIADRPFGCIAKINYPISKESEQWLLSRLPNDSNDTNLVTLFRFLSDVKIDGRPVDTMRERLFELKEPLVRRWGVWPDQKQVTSSQIIHMLAFGGDIGPQQAALYTKLLGLAAVLSEPHPPSSNIEQFKTLMCAIVMSGRLNSAISVDA
;
A
#
# COMPACT_ATOMS: atom_id res chain seq x y z
N MET A 1 -0.04 7.04 -10.28
CA MET A 1 -0.93 7.10 -9.10
C MET A 1 -0.88 5.74 -8.41
N ALA A 2 -0.95 5.73 -7.10
CA ALA A 2 -0.89 4.53 -6.26
C ALA A 2 -1.60 4.82 -4.94
N VAL A 3 -1.95 3.78 -4.18
CA VAL A 3 -2.24 3.93 -2.75
C VAL A 3 -0.92 3.90 -2.01
N ASP A 4 -0.48 5.04 -1.48
CA ASP A 4 0.71 5.14 -0.63
C ASP A 4 0.32 4.88 0.83
N TYR A 5 1.15 4.13 1.56
CA TYR A 5 0.92 3.87 2.97
C TYR A 5 2.21 3.84 3.79
N VAL A 6 2.07 4.23 5.06
CA VAL A 6 3.19 4.46 5.96
C VAL A 6 2.92 3.89 7.34
N LEU A 7 3.69 2.89 7.76
CA LEU A 7 3.69 2.40 9.13
C LEU A 7 4.50 3.35 10.03
N LYS A 8 3.82 4.17 10.84
CA LYS A 8 4.37 5.25 11.68
C LYS A 8 5.02 4.73 12.97
N PHE A 9 5.98 3.81 12.84
CA PHE A 9 6.73 3.30 13.99
C PHE A 9 7.85 4.28 14.42
N PRO A 10 7.96 4.64 15.71
CA PRO A 10 9.00 5.56 16.18
C PRO A 10 10.38 4.92 16.06
N CYS A 11 11.19 5.42 15.11
CA CYS A 11 12.55 4.94 14.85
C CYS A 11 13.53 6.11 14.74
N GLU A 12 14.82 5.80 14.75
CA GLU A 12 15.88 6.82 14.71
C GLU A 12 15.78 7.74 13.49
N VAL A 13 15.38 7.20 12.33
CA VAL A 13 15.15 8.01 11.12
C VAL A 13 14.09 9.08 11.36
N ARG A 14 12.95 8.71 11.97
CA ARG A 14 11.82 9.63 12.24
C ARG A 14 12.09 10.61 13.37
N LYS A 15 13.09 10.36 14.23
CA LYS A 15 13.56 11.38 15.18
C LYS A 15 14.31 12.52 14.49
N ASN A 16 14.97 12.22 13.37
CA ASN A 16 15.87 13.15 12.68
C ASN A 16 15.27 13.74 11.39
N VAL A 17 14.28 13.07 10.79
CA VAL A 17 13.66 13.46 9.52
C VAL A 17 12.15 13.57 9.71
N PRO A 18 11.54 14.75 9.48
CA PRO A 18 10.07 14.91 9.53
C PRO A 18 9.36 13.95 8.57
N GLU A 19 8.18 13.46 8.96
CA GLU A 19 7.46 12.39 8.24
C GLU A 19 7.21 12.74 6.76
N GLU A 20 6.64 13.91 6.48
CA GLU A 20 6.34 14.36 5.12
C GLU A 20 7.61 14.41 4.24
N LYS A 21 8.71 14.90 4.81
CA LYS A 21 10.01 14.93 4.14
C LYS A 21 10.55 13.52 3.92
N LEU A 22 10.41 12.62 4.89
CA LEU A 22 10.85 11.24 4.77
C LEU A 22 10.10 10.51 3.65
N VAL A 23 8.77 10.63 3.61
CA VAL A 23 7.92 10.05 2.55
C VAL A 23 8.35 10.58 1.18
N THR A 24 8.54 11.89 1.05
CA THR A 24 8.99 12.53 -0.20
C THR A 24 10.34 11.97 -0.67
N LEU A 25 11.32 11.89 0.23
CA LEU A 25 12.67 11.41 -0.09
C LEU A 25 12.69 9.92 -0.45
N VAL A 26 11.90 9.09 0.24
CA VAL A 26 11.74 7.67 -0.09
C VAL A 26 11.02 7.48 -1.43
N GLY A 27 10.07 8.37 -1.74
CA GLY A 27 9.43 8.47 -3.06
C GLY A 27 10.45 8.73 -4.16
N TYR A 28 11.33 9.73 -4.00
CA TYR A 28 12.40 10.02 -4.95
C TYR A 28 13.37 8.86 -5.13
N MET A 29 13.77 8.21 -4.03
CA MET A 29 14.62 7.03 -4.07
C MET A 29 13.97 5.91 -4.89
N SER A 30 12.71 5.58 -4.59
CA SER A 30 11.99 4.49 -5.26
C SER A 30 11.73 4.81 -6.74
N LEU A 31 11.47 6.07 -7.08
CA LEU A 31 11.30 6.52 -8.47
C LEU A 31 12.60 6.44 -9.26
N ALA A 32 13.72 6.85 -8.66
CA ALA A 32 15.04 6.74 -9.29
C ALA A 32 15.40 5.27 -9.56
N GLU A 33 15.21 4.38 -8.57
CA GLU A 33 15.45 2.95 -8.71
C GLU A 33 14.60 2.33 -9.83
N PHE A 34 13.31 2.68 -9.88
CA PHE A 34 12.40 2.23 -10.93
C PHE A 34 12.83 2.73 -12.31
N ALA A 35 13.15 4.03 -12.46
CA ALA A 35 13.58 4.62 -13.72
C ALA A 35 14.87 3.95 -14.24
N VAL A 36 15.86 3.73 -13.37
CA VAL A 36 17.10 3.03 -13.71
C VAL A 36 16.81 1.60 -14.19
N ALA A 37 15.97 0.86 -13.46
CA ALA A 37 15.62 -0.51 -13.81
C ALA A 37 14.95 -0.59 -15.20
N GLU A 38 13.99 0.31 -15.47
CA GLU A 38 13.24 0.29 -16.72
C GLU A 38 14.10 0.74 -17.91
N ILE A 39 14.95 1.76 -17.74
CA ILE A 39 15.90 2.17 -18.77
C ILE A 39 16.89 1.05 -19.08
N ARG A 40 17.41 0.34 -18.07
CA ARG A 40 18.33 -0.79 -18.29
C ARG A 40 17.65 -1.98 -18.98
N LYS A 41 16.37 -2.22 -18.69
CA LYS A 41 15.60 -3.27 -19.36
C LYS A 41 15.43 -3.00 -20.84
N SER A 42 15.16 -1.75 -21.23
CA SER A 42 15.01 -1.36 -22.63
C SER A 42 16.34 -1.09 -23.35
N ASN A 43 17.36 -0.61 -22.62
CA ASN A 43 18.67 -0.24 -23.17
C ASN A 43 19.83 -0.68 -22.25
N PRO A 44 20.19 -1.98 -22.24
CA PRO A 44 21.19 -2.52 -21.29
C PRO A 44 22.60 -1.91 -21.41
N ALA A 45 22.96 -1.39 -22.58
CA ALA A 45 24.29 -0.88 -22.88
C ALA A 45 24.51 0.59 -22.47
N VAL A 46 23.47 1.30 -22.02
CA VAL A 46 23.57 2.72 -21.66
C VAL A 46 24.36 2.87 -20.35
N PRO A 47 25.45 3.68 -20.33
CA PRO A 47 26.23 3.92 -19.11
C PRO A 47 25.41 4.60 -18.02
N MET A 48 25.70 4.31 -16.74
CA MET A 48 24.98 4.87 -15.60
C MET A 48 25.04 6.40 -15.57
N GLU A 49 26.18 6.99 -15.93
CA GLU A 49 26.37 8.44 -15.99
C GLU A 49 25.40 9.10 -16.97
N THR A 50 25.10 8.40 -18.07
CA THR A 50 24.13 8.87 -19.07
C THR A 50 22.70 8.76 -18.54
N ILE A 51 22.37 7.67 -17.83
CA ILE A 51 21.07 7.49 -17.18
C ILE A 51 20.83 8.62 -16.17
N LEU A 52 21.79 8.87 -15.28
CA LEU A 52 21.68 9.90 -14.24
C LEU A 52 21.63 11.32 -14.82
N GLY A 53 22.37 11.60 -15.90
CA GLY A 53 22.52 12.94 -16.44
C GLY A 53 21.47 13.37 -17.48
N LYS A 54 20.93 12.44 -18.26
CA LYS A 54 20.10 12.77 -19.45
C LYS A 54 18.66 12.31 -19.40
N TYR A 55 18.33 11.31 -18.58
CA TYR A 55 16.97 10.79 -18.52
C TYR A 55 16.17 11.59 -17.49
N GLU A 56 15.06 12.16 -17.96
CA GLU A 56 14.14 12.94 -17.16
C GLU A 56 12.91 12.11 -16.80
N VAL A 57 12.43 12.33 -15.59
CA VAL A 57 11.15 11.85 -15.10
C VAL A 57 10.35 13.03 -14.57
N HIS A 58 9.04 12.94 -14.70
CA HIS A 58 8.15 14.00 -14.25
C HIS A 58 7.64 13.70 -12.85
N VAL A 59 7.90 14.61 -11.92
CA VAL A 59 7.49 14.49 -10.52
C VAL A 59 6.35 15.46 -10.25
N ASN A 60 5.26 14.96 -9.70
CA ASN A 60 4.18 15.80 -9.20
C ASN A 60 4.56 16.32 -7.81
N GLN A 61 4.60 17.64 -7.65
CA GLN A 61 4.85 18.32 -6.37
C GLN A 61 3.62 19.13 -5.98
N THR A 62 3.06 18.82 -4.82
CA THR A 62 1.98 19.60 -4.23
C THR A 62 2.56 20.81 -3.50
N ARG A 63 2.07 22.00 -3.86
CA ARG A 63 2.45 23.27 -3.22
C ARG A 63 1.56 23.54 -1.99
N PRO A 64 1.98 24.44 -1.09
CA PRO A 64 1.17 24.83 0.07
C PRO A 64 -0.21 25.41 -0.29
N ASP A 65 -0.39 25.93 -1.51
CA ASP A 65 -1.66 26.44 -2.04
C ASP A 65 -2.58 25.33 -2.58
N GLY A 66 -2.19 24.06 -2.46
CA GLY A 66 -2.93 22.89 -2.95
C GLY A 66 -2.76 22.62 -4.44
N THR A 67 -1.97 23.43 -5.18
CA THR A 67 -1.71 23.18 -6.60
C THR A 67 -0.65 22.10 -6.78
N THR A 68 -0.89 21.19 -7.72
CA THR A 68 0.09 20.17 -8.11
C THR A 68 0.82 20.64 -9.36
N VAL A 69 2.14 20.79 -9.26
CA VAL A 69 3.00 21.15 -10.39
C VAL A 69 3.83 19.94 -10.79
N GLN A 70 3.84 19.65 -12.09
CA GLN A 70 4.66 18.59 -12.66
C GLN A 70 6.03 19.19 -13.01
N THR A 71 7.04 18.83 -12.24
CA THR A 71 8.42 19.32 -12.41
C THR A 71 9.26 18.23 -13.08
N PRO A 72 9.88 18.49 -14.25
CA PRO A 72 10.84 17.58 -14.84
C PRO A 72 12.09 17.53 -13.95
N MET A 73 12.55 16.33 -13.65
CA MET A 73 13.78 16.08 -12.88
C MET A 73 14.60 14.98 -13.54
N THR A 74 15.91 15.11 -13.56
CA THR A 74 16.78 14.00 -13.99
C THR A 74 16.82 12.89 -12.95
N VAL A 75 17.12 11.66 -13.37
CA VAL A 75 17.34 10.55 -12.42
C VAL A 75 18.45 10.90 -11.42
N GLY A 76 19.51 11.58 -11.86
CA GLY A 76 20.60 12.05 -10.99
C GLY A 76 20.13 13.06 -9.94
N GLN A 77 19.22 13.97 -10.28
CA GLN A 77 18.63 14.89 -9.32
C GLN A 77 17.81 14.16 -8.25
N LEU A 78 17.04 13.13 -8.62
CA LEU A 78 16.30 12.31 -7.65
C LEU A 78 17.25 11.58 -6.69
N VAL A 79 18.32 10.97 -7.22
CA VAL A 79 19.35 10.30 -6.41
C VAL A 79 20.00 11.30 -5.45
N ALA A 80 20.34 12.50 -5.93
CA ALA A 80 20.95 13.54 -5.09
C ALA A 80 20.02 13.99 -3.95
N GLN A 81 18.72 14.15 -4.20
CA GLN A 81 17.75 14.47 -3.14
C GLN A 81 17.67 13.35 -2.09
N ALA A 82 17.53 12.10 -2.55
CA ALA A 82 17.45 10.92 -1.68
C ALA A 82 18.76 10.64 -0.91
N GLN A 83 19.89 11.20 -1.33
CA GLN A 83 21.18 11.00 -0.67
C GLN A 83 21.16 11.41 0.81
N SER A 84 20.35 12.40 1.18
CA SER A 84 20.23 12.90 2.56
C SER A 84 19.77 11.84 3.57
N ILE A 85 19.02 10.81 3.12
CA ILE A 85 18.59 9.70 3.97
C ILE A 85 19.49 8.47 3.87
N SER A 86 20.49 8.45 2.98
CA SER A 86 21.36 7.29 2.73
C SER A 86 22.06 6.76 3.99
N GLN A 87 22.48 7.66 4.89
CA GLN A 87 23.12 7.34 6.17
C GLN A 87 22.26 6.47 7.10
N TYR A 88 20.94 6.51 6.93
CA TYR A 88 20.01 5.75 7.77
C TYR A 88 19.68 4.35 7.23
N ARG A 89 20.13 4.00 6.00
CA ARG A 89 19.77 2.73 5.34
C ARG A 89 20.11 1.51 6.18
N ALA A 90 21.30 1.49 6.79
CA ALA A 90 21.75 0.38 7.62
C ALA A 90 20.86 0.16 8.86
N GLN A 91 20.23 1.23 9.38
CA GLN A 91 19.34 1.15 10.54
C GLN A 91 17.97 0.55 10.19
N CYS A 92 17.59 0.55 8.91
CA CYS A 92 16.30 0.00 8.46
C CYS A 92 16.30 -1.54 8.40
N SER A 93 17.44 -2.18 8.16
CA SER A 93 17.52 -3.65 8.05
C SER A 93 17.02 -4.37 9.31
N PRO A 94 17.44 -4.03 10.54
CA PRO A 94 16.92 -4.66 11.76
C PRO A 94 15.59 -4.03 12.25
N CYS A 95 15.02 -3.06 11.54
CA CYS A 95 13.84 -2.35 12.00
C CYS A 95 12.59 -3.24 11.90
N ARG A 96 11.87 -3.40 13.01
CA ARG A 96 10.62 -4.20 13.07
C ARG A 96 9.50 -3.66 12.16
N ALA A 97 9.57 -2.39 11.76
CA ALA A 97 8.62 -1.77 10.84
C ALA A 97 9.03 -1.95 9.37
N ASN A 98 10.19 -2.55 9.08
CA ASN A 98 10.61 -2.86 7.71
C ASN A 98 9.84 -4.08 7.17
N ILE A 99 8.62 -3.84 6.73
CA ILE A 99 7.69 -4.86 6.23
C ILE A 99 7.96 -5.29 4.78
N ALA A 100 8.75 -4.51 4.04
CA ALA A 100 9.09 -4.76 2.64
C ALA A 100 10.54 -5.25 2.44
N ASP A 101 11.24 -5.59 3.53
CA ASP A 101 12.62 -6.08 3.57
C ASP A 101 13.61 -5.26 2.70
N ARG A 102 13.46 -3.94 2.73
CA ARG A 102 14.32 -3.00 1.99
C ARG A 102 14.53 -1.72 2.80
N PRO A 103 15.55 -0.90 2.49
CA PRO A 103 15.70 0.39 3.15
C PRO A 103 14.41 1.20 3.10
N PHE A 104 13.98 1.71 4.26
CA PHE A 104 12.71 2.43 4.43
C PHE A 104 11.45 1.62 4.07
N GLY A 105 11.48 0.29 4.15
CA GLY A 105 10.35 -0.57 3.80
C GLY A 105 9.09 -0.42 4.67
N CYS A 106 9.08 0.48 5.66
CA CYS A 106 7.86 0.92 6.37
C CYS A 106 6.99 1.88 5.53
N ILE A 107 7.50 2.38 4.40
CA ILE A 107 6.81 3.21 3.41
C ILE A 107 6.70 2.40 2.12
N ALA A 108 5.49 2.17 1.67
CA ALA A 108 5.21 1.34 0.50
C ALA A 108 3.95 1.79 -0.22
N LYS A 109 3.65 1.17 -1.36
CA LYS A 109 2.54 1.56 -2.21
C LYS A 109 1.89 0.39 -2.93
N ILE A 110 0.63 0.55 -3.30
CA ILE A 110 -0.12 -0.33 -4.20
C ILE A 110 -0.34 0.44 -5.51
N ASN A 111 0.28 -0.03 -6.59
CA ASN A 111 0.18 0.63 -7.88
C ASN A 111 -1.21 0.38 -8.51
N TYR A 112 -1.66 1.36 -9.29
CA TYR A 112 -2.80 1.21 -10.18
C TYR A 112 -2.39 0.73 -11.58
N PRO A 113 -3.30 0.09 -12.34
CA PRO A 113 -4.65 -0.32 -11.90
C PRO A 113 -4.58 -1.47 -10.89
N ILE A 114 -5.51 -1.49 -9.92
CA ILE A 114 -5.70 -2.66 -9.05
C ILE A 114 -6.23 -3.81 -9.90
N SER A 115 -5.52 -4.93 -9.87
CA SER A 115 -5.79 -6.07 -10.76
C SER A 115 -6.97 -6.91 -10.29
N LYS A 116 -7.63 -7.58 -11.24
CA LYS A 116 -8.71 -8.55 -10.96
C LYS A 116 -8.26 -9.63 -9.96
N GLU A 117 -7.06 -10.17 -10.13
CA GLU A 117 -6.52 -11.24 -9.29
C GLU A 117 -6.30 -10.75 -7.87
N SER A 118 -5.91 -9.49 -7.69
CA SER A 118 -5.74 -8.90 -6.36
C SER A 118 -7.07 -8.77 -5.64
N GLU A 119 -8.13 -8.34 -6.34
CA GLU A 119 -9.48 -8.31 -5.77
C GLU A 119 -10.00 -9.71 -5.40
N GLN A 120 -9.77 -10.71 -6.28
CA GLN A 120 -10.12 -12.10 -6.00
C GLN A 120 -9.37 -12.63 -4.77
N TRP A 121 -8.06 -12.36 -4.71
CA TRP A 121 -7.22 -12.78 -3.60
C TRP A 121 -7.66 -12.14 -2.28
N LEU A 122 -7.97 -10.84 -2.26
CA LEU A 122 -8.51 -10.15 -1.08
C LEU A 122 -9.80 -10.81 -0.57
N LEU A 123 -10.76 -11.08 -1.45
CA LEU A 123 -12.01 -11.76 -1.07
C LEU A 123 -11.79 -13.20 -0.61
N SER A 124 -10.76 -13.89 -1.11
CA SER A 124 -10.41 -15.24 -0.68
C SER A 124 -9.92 -15.31 0.77
N ARG A 125 -9.63 -14.16 1.41
CA ARG A 125 -9.24 -14.07 2.84
C ARG A 125 -10.41 -14.11 3.79
N LEU A 126 -11.62 -13.93 3.28
CA LEU A 126 -12.83 -14.04 4.08
C LEU A 126 -13.09 -15.52 4.44
N PRO A 127 -13.62 -15.81 5.65
CA PRO A 127 -13.97 -17.17 6.04
C PRO A 127 -14.93 -17.86 5.06
N ASN A 128 -14.77 -19.17 4.87
CA ASN A 128 -15.67 -19.99 4.06
C ASN A 128 -17.00 -20.25 4.78
N ASP A 129 -16.98 -20.45 6.10
CA ASP A 129 -18.15 -20.73 6.90
C ASP A 129 -18.95 -19.45 7.21
N SER A 130 -20.25 -19.47 6.93
CA SER A 130 -21.19 -18.38 7.24
C SER A 130 -21.32 -18.11 8.75
N ASN A 131 -21.04 -19.12 9.57
CA ASN A 131 -21.12 -19.06 11.03
C ASN A 131 -19.79 -18.68 11.69
N ASP A 132 -18.74 -18.43 10.90
CA ASP A 132 -17.45 -17.99 11.43
C ASP A 132 -17.61 -16.69 12.23
N THR A 133 -17.10 -16.68 13.47
CA THR A 133 -17.25 -15.55 14.38
C THR A 133 -16.61 -14.28 13.83
N ASN A 134 -15.50 -14.39 13.09
CA ASN A 134 -14.83 -13.26 12.45
C ASN A 134 -15.67 -12.70 11.30
N LEU A 135 -16.35 -13.56 10.53
CA LEU A 135 -17.25 -13.12 9.47
C LEU A 135 -18.48 -12.39 10.05
N VAL A 136 -19.08 -12.92 11.12
CA VAL A 136 -20.18 -12.24 11.83
C VAL A 136 -19.74 -10.87 12.35
N THR A 137 -18.52 -10.81 12.92
CA THR A 137 -17.94 -9.55 13.43
C THR A 137 -17.66 -8.57 12.29
N LEU A 138 -17.20 -9.05 11.12
CA LEU A 138 -16.97 -8.22 9.94
C LEU A 138 -18.28 -7.57 9.47
N PHE A 139 -19.38 -8.32 9.37
CA PHE A 139 -20.67 -7.74 8.97
C PHE A 139 -21.15 -6.64 9.92
N ARG A 140 -21.03 -6.89 11.24
CA ARG A 140 -21.34 -5.87 12.25
C ARG A 140 -20.47 -4.63 12.08
N PHE A 141 -19.16 -4.83 11.95
CA PHE A 141 -18.21 -3.74 11.74
C PHE A 141 -18.56 -2.91 10.50
N LEU A 142 -18.71 -3.54 9.33
CA LEU A 142 -19.06 -2.84 8.08
C LEU A 142 -20.34 -2.02 8.22
N SER A 143 -21.34 -2.54 8.93
CA SER A 143 -22.59 -1.83 9.22
C SER A 143 -22.37 -0.64 10.17
N ASP A 144 -21.71 -0.86 11.31
CA ASP A 144 -21.52 0.14 12.36
C ASP A 144 -20.69 1.33 11.87
N VAL A 145 -19.62 1.07 11.12
CA VAL A 145 -18.76 2.11 10.54
C VAL A 145 -19.18 2.55 9.14
N LYS A 146 -20.32 2.04 8.63
CA LYS A 146 -20.91 2.40 7.34
C LYS A 146 -19.95 2.24 6.15
N ILE A 147 -19.14 1.19 6.16
CA ILE A 147 -18.27 0.84 5.02
C ILE A 147 -19.11 0.09 3.98
N ASP A 148 -19.50 0.82 2.93
CA ASP A 148 -20.38 0.33 1.86
C ASP A 148 -19.67 0.14 0.49
N GLY A 149 -18.40 0.54 0.40
CA GLY A 149 -17.60 0.45 -0.84
C GLY A 149 -17.86 1.55 -1.88
N ARG A 150 -18.85 2.43 -1.69
CA ARG A 150 -19.21 3.45 -2.69
C ARG A 150 -18.05 4.38 -3.09
N PRO A 151 -17.20 4.87 -2.17
CA PRO A 151 -16.04 5.68 -2.57
C PRO A 151 -15.14 4.94 -3.56
N VAL A 152 -14.89 3.65 -3.33
CA VAL A 152 -14.08 2.81 -4.23
C VAL A 152 -14.77 2.62 -5.58
N ASP A 153 -16.08 2.36 -5.58
CA ASP A 153 -16.85 2.16 -6.81
C ASP A 153 -16.80 3.38 -7.73
N THR A 154 -16.84 4.60 -7.19
CA THR A 154 -16.73 5.84 -7.99
C THR A 154 -15.39 5.99 -8.71
N MET A 155 -14.35 5.28 -8.27
CA MET A 155 -12.99 5.36 -8.84
C MET A 155 -12.63 4.17 -9.74
N ARG A 156 -13.50 3.17 -9.86
CA ARG A 156 -13.25 1.94 -10.63
C ARG A 156 -12.86 2.18 -12.08
N GLU A 157 -13.52 3.14 -12.72
CA GLU A 157 -13.23 3.45 -14.13
C GLU A 157 -11.76 3.83 -14.36
N ARG A 158 -11.12 4.49 -13.39
CA ARG A 158 -9.76 5.01 -13.51
C ARG A 158 -8.70 4.13 -12.84
N LEU A 159 -9.02 3.56 -11.68
CA LEU A 159 -8.01 2.98 -10.78
C LEU A 159 -8.05 1.44 -10.74
N PHE A 160 -9.04 0.81 -11.37
CA PHE A 160 -9.27 -0.64 -11.28
C PHE A 160 -9.38 -1.27 -12.67
N GLU A 161 -8.92 -2.51 -12.77
CA GLU A 161 -9.10 -3.34 -13.95
C GLU A 161 -10.58 -3.73 -14.12
N LEU A 162 -11.22 -4.18 -13.03
CA LEU A 162 -12.64 -4.47 -13.02
C LEU A 162 -13.48 -3.20 -12.90
N LYS A 163 -14.57 -3.11 -13.66
CA LYS A 163 -15.52 -1.98 -13.58
C LYS A 163 -16.64 -2.21 -12.57
N GLU A 164 -16.83 -3.46 -12.16
CA GLU A 164 -17.77 -3.85 -11.11
C GLU A 164 -17.05 -4.63 -10.01
N PRO A 165 -17.47 -4.49 -8.74
CA PRO A 165 -16.87 -5.23 -7.67
C PRO A 165 -17.19 -6.72 -7.74
N LEU A 166 -16.21 -7.52 -7.37
CA LEU A 166 -16.43 -8.92 -7.07
C LEU A 166 -17.26 -9.03 -5.79
N VAL A 167 -18.12 -10.03 -5.73
CA VAL A 167 -19.02 -10.25 -4.60
C VAL A 167 -18.82 -11.66 -4.07
N ARG A 168 -18.58 -11.77 -2.77
CA ARG A 168 -18.61 -13.03 -2.05
C ARG A 168 -19.90 -13.14 -1.25
N ARG A 169 -20.56 -14.28 -1.34
CA ARG A 169 -21.91 -14.52 -0.77
C ARG A 169 -21.90 -15.72 0.17
N TRP A 170 -22.72 -15.65 1.20
CA TRP A 170 -22.94 -16.72 2.17
C TRP A 170 -24.44 -16.92 2.40
N GLY A 171 -24.85 -18.17 2.58
CA GLY A 171 -26.24 -18.54 2.77
C GLY A 171 -27.05 -18.57 1.48
N VAL A 172 -28.35 -18.82 1.64
CA VAL A 172 -29.34 -18.86 0.56
C VAL A 172 -30.36 -17.75 0.75
N TRP A 173 -31.08 -17.40 -0.31
CA TRP A 173 -32.17 -16.44 -0.23
C TRP A 173 -33.27 -16.93 0.73
N PRO A 174 -33.86 -16.08 1.59
CA PRO A 174 -33.72 -14.61 1.67
C PRO A 174 -32.60 -14.09 2.58
N ASP A 175 -31.96 -14.94 3.39
CA ASP A 175 -30.96 -14.54 4.40
C ASP A 175 -29.52 -14.44 3.86
N GLN A 176 -29.38 -14.19 2.55
CA GLN A 176 -28.06 -14.15 1.91
C GLN A 176 -27.28 -12.92 2.38
N LYS A 177 -26.09 -13.16 2.93
CA LYS A 177 -25.13 -12.11 3.27
C LYS A 177 -24.07 -11.98 2.19
N GLN A 178 -23.56 -10.78 1.96
CA GLN A 178 -22.54 -10.54 0.95
C GLN A 178 -21.53 -9.48 1.35
N VAL A 179 -20.31 -9.63 0.87
CA VAL A 179 -19.22 -8.66 0.99
C VAL A 179 -18.63 -8.43 -0.40
N THR A 180 -18.41 -7.17 -0.75
CA THR A 180 -17.82 -6.79 -2.04
C THR A 180 -16.31 -6.52 -1.92
N SER A 181 -15.57 -6.69 -3.01
CA SER A 181 -14.15 -6.29 -3.04
C SER A 181 -13.97 -4.80 -2.76
N SER A 182 -14.89 -3.96 -3.22
CA SER A 182 -14.91 -2.52 -2.93
C SER A 182 -15.06 -2.21 -1.43
N GLN A 183 -15.85 -2.98 -0.68
CA GLN A 183 -15.93 -2.81 0.78
C GLN A 183 -14.62 -3.16 1.48
N ILE A 184 -13.97 -4.26 1.08
CA ILE A 184 -12.67 -4.65 1.65
C ILE A 184 -11.60 -3.60 1.32
N ILE A 185 -11.56 -3.11 0.09
CA ILE A 185 -10.60 -2.09 -0.32
C ILE A 185 -10.90 -0.74 0.33
N HIS A 186 -12.17 -0.38 0.50
CA HIS A 186 -12.56 0.81 1.25
C HIS A 186 -12.02 0.73 2.68
N MET A 187 -12.26 -0.41 3.35
CA MET A 187 -11.78 -0.65 4.72
C MET A 187 -10.26 -0.54 4.87
N LEU A 188 -9.50 -1.04 3.88
CA LEU A 188 -8.04 -1.14 3.95
C LEU A 188 -7.29 0.08 3.40
N ALA A 189 -7.86 0.80 2.44
CA ALA A 189 -7.16 1.83 1.67
C ALA A 189 -7.85 3.19 1.60
N PHE A 190 -9.18 3.26 1.77
CA PHE A 190 -9.94 4.51 1.60
C PHE A 190 -10.66 4.96 2.89
N GLY A 191 -10.47 4.24 3.99
CA GLY A 191 -11.07 4.53 5.30
C GLY A 191 -10.27 5.53 6.14
N GLY A 192 -9.16 6.07 5.60
CA GLY A 192 -8.23 6.95 6.31
C GLY A 192 -7.13 6.21 7.09
N ASP A 193 -6.49 6.91 8.02
CA ASP A 193 -5.45 6.36 8.88
C ASP A 193 -5.98 5.18 9.72
N ILE A 194 -5.21 4.08 9.76
CA ILE A 194 -5.55 2.87 10.53
C ILE A 194 -4.81 2.91 11.86
N GLY A 195 -5.57 3.05 12.95
CA GLY A 195 -5.03 2.98 14.32
C GLY A 195 -4.65 1.55 14.73
N PRO A 196 -3.81 1.37 15.78
CA PRO A 196 -3.33 0.05 16.19
C PRO A 196 -4.46 -0.92 16.63
N GLN A 197 -5.51 -0.41 17.29
CA GLN A 197 -6.67 -1.23 17.68
C GLN A 197 -7.47 -1.69 16.46
N GLN A 198 -7.67 -0.79 15.49
CA GLN A 198 -8.34 -1.10 14.23
C GLN A 198 -7.51 -2.10 13.42
N ALA A 199 -6.19 -1.96 13.40
CA ALA A 199 -5.29 -2.89 12.74
C ALA A 199 -5.33 -4.30 13.37
N ALA A 200 -5.39 -4.38 14.70
CA ALA A 200 -5.59 -5.65 15.40
C ALA A 200 -6.96 -6.29 15.07
N LEU A 201 -8.01 -5.48 14.97
CA LEU A 201 -9.33 -5.93 14.53
C LEU A 201 -9.27 -6.47 13.10
N TYR A 202 -8.71 -5.72 12.14
CA TYR A 202 -8.57 -6.14 10.74
C TYR A 202 -7.78 -7.44 10.61
N THR A 203 -6.72 -7.58 11.42
CA THR A 203 -5.92 -8.82 11.48
C THR A 203 -6.78 -10.02 11.85
N LYS A 204 -7.68 -9.86 12.83
CA LYS A 204 -8.61 -10.91 13.25
C LYS A 204 -9.70 -11.16 12.20
N LEU A 205 -10.32 -10.10 11.67
CA LEU A 205 -11.44 -10.19 10.72
C LEU A 205 -11.06 -10.89 9.41
N LEU A 206 -9.83 -10.63 8.92
CA LEU A 206 -9.36 -11.12 7.62
C LEU A 206 -8.33 -12.25 7.74
N GLY A 207 -8.06 -12.76 8.95
CA GLY A 207 -7.08 -13.83 9.16
C GLY A 207 -5.65 -13.45 8.74
N LEU A 208 -5.26 -12.17 8.83
CA LEU A 208 -4.02 -11.66 8.23
C LEU A 208 -2.74 -12.24 8.83
N ALA A 209 -2.81 -12.86 10.01
CA ALA A 209 -1.64 -13.48 10.64
C ALA A 209 -1.03 -14.60 9.77
N ALA A 210 -1.87 -15.33 9.00
CA ALA A 210 -1.42 -16.42 8.14
C ALA A 210 -0.84 -15.94 6.81
N VAL A 211 -1.16 -14.71 6.37
CA VAL A 211 -0.70 -14.12 5.10
C VAL A 211 0.83 -14.05 5.01
N LEU A 212 1.52 -13.97 6.15
CA LEU A 212 2.99 -13.96 6.21
C LEU A 212 3.62 -15.26 5.73
N SER A 213 2.91 -16.38 5.88
CA SER A 213 3.41 -17.73 5.58
C SER A 213 2.76 -18.36 4.35
N GLU A 214 1.64 -17.82 3.87
CA GLU A 214 0.88 -18.44 2.79
C GLU A 214 1.47 -18.11 1.40
N PRO A 215 1.60 -19.12 0.52
CA PRO A 215 1.90 -18.88 -0.88
C PRO A 215 0.73 -18.17 -1.55
N HIS A 216 1.02 -17.32 -2.53
CA HIS A 216 0.01 -16.66 -3.35
C HIS A 216 0.46 -16.68 -4.83
N PRO A 217 -0.46 -16.42 -5.77
CA PRO A 217 -0.11 -16.34 -7.18
C PRO A 217 0.98 -15.30 -7.43
N PRO A 218 1.84 -15.49 -8.46
CA PRO A 218 2.84 -14.51 -8.84
C PRO A 218 2.14 -13.29 -9.45
N SER A 219 1.90 -12.26 -8.62
CA SER A 219 1.34 -10.98 -9.03
C SER A 219 1.97 -9.87 -8.21
N SER A 220 2.51 -8.86 -8.90
CA SER A 220 3.11 -7.70 -8.23
C SER A 220 2.10 -6.93 -7.38
N ASN A 221 0.83 -6.90 -7.80
CA ASN A 221 -0.22 -6.19 -7.08
C ASN A 221 -0.68 -6.98 -5.84
N ILE A 222 -0.70 -8.32 -5.90
CA ILE A 222 -0.89 -9.18 -4.72
C ILE A 222 0.24 -8.98 -3.71
N GLU A 223 1.51 -8.93 -4.14
CA GLU A 223 2.65 -8.69 -3.24
C GLU A 223 2.58 -7.32 -2.55
N GLN A 224 2.09 -6.29 -3.25
CA GLN A 224 1.86 -4.96 -2.68
C GLN A 224 0.76 -4.97 -1.61
N PHE A 225 -0.36 -5.67 -1.86
CA PHE A 225 -1.40 -5.86 -0.85
C PHE A 225 -0.94 -6.73 0.32
N LYS A 226 -0.14 -7.77 0.07
CA LYS A 226 0.48 -8.59 1.11
C LYS A 226 1.37 -7.73 2.01
N THR A 227 2.18 -6.84 1.41
CA THR A 227 2.98 -5.87 2.16
C THR A 227 2.09 -4.95 3.02
N LEU A 228 0.95 -4.47 2.51
CA LEU A 228 -0.02 -3.70 3.31
C LEU A 228 -0.59 -4.53 4.46
N MET A 229 -0.94 -5.80 4.24
CA MET A 229 -1.40 -6.71 5.30
C MET A 229 -0.32 -6.93 6.36
N CYS A 230 0.95 -7.07 5.97
CA CYS A 230 2.07 -7.08 6.90
C CYS A 230 2.12 -5.79 7.72
N ALA A 231 1.91 -4.62 7.10
CA ALA A 231 1.83 -3.34 7.78
C ALA A 231 0.75 -3.35 8.86
N ILE A 232 -0.46 -3.83 8.53
CA ILE A 232 -1.61 -3.91 9.43
C ILE A 232 -1.32 -4.84 10.61
N VAL A 233 -0.78 -6.03 10.36
CA VAL A 233 -0.39 -6.96 11.44
C VAL A 233 0.65 -6.32 12.35
N MET A 234 1.66 -5.66 11.77
CA MET A 234 2.73 -5.04 12.54
C MET A 234 2.27 -3.79 13.28
N SER A 235 1.34 -3.02 12.73
CA SER A 235 0.69 -1.88 13.40
C SER A 235 0.05 -2.28 14.72
N GLY A 236 -0.73 -3.36 14.73
CA GLY A 236 -1.30 -3.91 15.96
C GLY A 236 -0.22 -4.39 16.94
N ARG A 237 0.82 -5.09 16.46
CA ARG A 237 1.90 -5.65 17.31
C ARG A 237 2.85 -4.60 17.88
N LEU A 238 3.06 -3.50 17.14
CA LEU A 238 3.96 -2.41 17.50
C LEU A 238 3.23 -1.25 18.17
N ASN A 239 1.91 -1.34 18.31
CA ASN A 239 1.04 -0.26 18.78
C ASN A 239 1.32 1.06 18.03
N SER A 240 1.37 0.99 16.70
CA SER A 240 1.69 2.12 15.81
C SER A 240 0.59 2.31 14.78
N ALA A 241 0.39 3.54 14.30
CA ALA A 241 -0.62 3.82 13.27
C ALA A 241 -0.08 3.58 11.85
N ILE A 242 -0.99 3.38 10.91
CA ILE A 242 -0.71 3.40 9.47
C ILE A 242 -1.39 4.60 8.87
N SER A 243 -0.66 5.41 8.12
CA SER A 243 -1.27 6.43 7.27
C SER A 243 -1.49 5.86 5.88
N VAL A 244 -2.63 6.17 5.27
CA VAL A 244 -2.97 5.71 3.93
C VAL A 244 -3.46 6.89 3.11
N ASP A 245 -2.88 7.07 1.93
CA ASP A 245 -3.20 8.11 0.97
C ASP A 245 -3.49 7.44 -0.39
N ALA A 246 -4.71 7.58 -0.91
CA ALA A 246 -5.26 6.76 -2.00
C ALA A 246 -5.81 7.61 -3.16
#